data_AF-A0A2N5N1Y3-F1
#
_entry.id   AF-A0A2N5N1Y3-F1
#
_cell.length_a   1.000
_cell.length_b   1.000
_cell.length_c   1.000
_cell.angle_alpha   90.00
_cell.angle_beta   90.00
_cell.angle_gamma   90.00
#
_symmetry.space_group_name_H-M   'P 1'
#
loop_
_entity.id
_entity.type
_entity.pdbx_description
1 polymer ?
#
loop_
_entity_poly.entity_id
_entity_poly.type
_entity_poly.pdbx_seq_one_letter_code
_entity_poly.pdbx_strand_id
1 'polypeptide(L)'
;MTISPWLWPLPVLAVLALAFIYSRRKEQERHLLWKLLGYLLLGAFMLRLNGFPLPLGYALFLLLLQAKPKPNRAAKHSAAFAGLLLFFLTLALPAAEQGWLERERSYPVEAAQISQLSLQDDWERFKGEDAASSEDRLERFEFVYDRSGAVIQLNYAVNVWSGNGSYRYQVEYAPEKGHAVVQRLGRDGGGSPPDGLSAELVLERLRPEVLAELAPAPERADADRLRLEVPTMWFANGTASLDPKGFQPAFRIGHDGEVEPLPNVAEPYETTAAVVVYGCRDPELFEGCSAPAYYLF
;
A
#
# COMPACT_ATOMS: atom_id res chain seq x y z
N MET A 1 9.36 9.40 -17.60
CA MET A 1 9.95 8.09 -17.23
C MET A 1 11.20 8.35 -16.42
N THR A 2 11.07 8.49 -15.11
CA THR A 2 12.20 8.45 -14.18
C THR A 2 12.64 6.99 -14.09
N ILE A 3 13.90 6.70 -14.45
CA ILE A 3 14.46 5.37 -14.21
C ILE A 3 14.57 5.23 -12.70
N SER A 4 13.82 4.28 -12.13
CA SER A 4 13.85 4.01 -10.70
C SER A 4 15.31 3.88 -10.23
N PRO A 5 15.74 4.58 -9.15
CA PRO A 5 17.10 4.53 -8.62
C PRO A 5 17.47 3.16 -8.05
N TRP A 6 16.68 2.12 -8.29
CA TRP A 6 16.99 0.73 -7.97
C TRP A 6 17.42 -0.09 -9.21
N LEU A 7 17.33 0.48 -10.42
CA LEU A 7 17.69 -0.19 -11.69
C LEU A 7 19.13 0.06 -12.17
N TRP A 8 19.85 1.03 -11.60
CA TRP A 8 21.28 1.28 -11.91
C TRP A 8 22.29 0.20 -11.46
N PRO A 9 22.07 -0.62 -10.40
CA PRO A 9 23.07 -1.62 -10.01
C PRO A 9 23.22 -2.74 -11.06
N LEU A 10 22.17 -3.05 -11.83
CA LEU A 10 22.21 -4.09 -12.88
C LEU A 10 23.22 -3.81 -14.00
N PRO A 11 23.20 -2.64 -14.69
CA PRO A 11 24.19 -2.33 -15.72
C PRO A 11 25.61 -2.20 -15.15
N VAL A 12 25.77 -1.69 -13.91
CA VAL A 12 27.08 -1.65 -13.23
C VAL A 12 27.62 -3.06 -13.01
N LEU A 13 26.79 -3.96 -12.48
CA LEU A 13 27.14 -5.36 -12.27
C LEU A 13 27.50 -6.05 -13.60
N ALA A 14 26.75 -5.78 -14.68
CA ALA A 14 27.04 -6.31 -16.01
C ALA A 14 28.40 -5.85 -16.55
N VAL A 15 28.75 -4.57 -16.38
CA VAL A 15 30.06 -4.02 -16.77
C VAL A 15 31.19 -4.65 -15.94
N LEU A 16 31.01 -4.77 -14.62
CA LEU A 16 32.00 -5.42 -13.74
C LEU A 16 32.21 -6.89 -14.11
N ALA A 17 31.13 -7.62 -14.38
CA ALA A 17 31.20 -9.01 -14.83
C ALA A 17 31.95 -9.13 -16.16
N LEU A 18 31.66 -8.25 -17.14
CA LEU A 18 32.38 -8.23 -18.42
C LEU A 18 33.86 -7.91 -18.24
N ALA A 19 34.21 -6.93 -17.42
CA ALA A 19 35.61 -6.56 -17.14
C ALA A 19 36.37 -7.73 -16.49
N PHE A 20 35.75 -8.40 -15.51
CA PHE A 20 36.31 -9.58 -14.86
C PHE A 20 36.50 -10.77 -15.81
N ILE A 21 35.54 -11.01 -16.71
CA ILE A 21 35.65 -12.08 -17.71
C ILE A 21 36.72 -11.75 -18.75
N TYR A 22 36.79 -10.48 -19.17
CA TYR A 22 37.77 -10.00 -20.16
C TYR A 22 39.22 -10.04 -19.64
N SER A 23 39.43 -9.86 -18.33
CA SER A 23 40.76 -9.97 -17.72
C SER A 23 41.28 -11.42 -17.69
N ARG A 24 40.39 -12.42 -17.69
CA ARG A 24 40.73 -13.85 -17.74
C ARG A 24 40.90 -14.42 -19.14
N ARG A 25 41.09 -13.58 -20.17
CA ARG A 25 41.35 -14.04 -21.54
C ARG A 25 42.65 -14.82 -21.61
N LYS A 26 42.62 -15.97 -22.28
CA LYS A 26 43.81 -16.83 -22.48
C LYS A 26 44.46 -16.61 -23.84
N GLU A 27 43.66 -16.21 -24.83
CA GLU A 27 44.09 -16.05 -26.21
C GLU A 27 43.74 -14.65 -26.70
N GLN A 28 44.64 -14.03 -27.48
CA GLN A 28 44.31 -12.78 -28.17
C GLN A 28 43.32 -13.06 -29.29
N GLU A 29 42.10 -12.55 -29.14
CA GLU A 29 41.04 -12.69 -30.14
C GLU A 29 40.54 -11.32 -30.56
N ARG A 30 40.50 -11.08 -31.88
CA ARG A 30 40.00 -9.83 -32.44
C ARG A 30 38.53 -9.61 -32.04
N HIS A 31 38.24 -8.40 -31.56
CA HIS A 31 36.90 -7.98 -31.10
C HIS A 31 36.32 -8.86 -29.98
N LEU A 32 37.16 -9.40 -29.08
CA LEU A 32 36.71 -10.24 -27.97
C LEU A 32 35.65 -9.56 -27.10
N LEU A 33 35.81 -8.27 -26.79
CA LEU A 33 34.85 -7.53 -25.96
C LEU A 33 33.43 -7.54 -26.55
N TRP A 34 33.29 -7.25 -27.85
CA TRP A 34 31.99 -7.29 -28.54
C TRP A 34 31.38 -8.69 -28.57
N LYS A 35 32.22 -9.72 -28.70
CA LYS A 35 31.77 -11.11 -28.61
C LYS A 35 31.23 -11.42 -27.21
N LEU A 36 31.98 -11.06 -26.16
CA LEU A 36 31.55 -11.27 -24.77
C LEU A 36 30.25 -10.53 -24.46
N LEU A 37 30.10 -9.29 -24.93
CA LEU A 37 28.85 -8.55 -24.80
C LEU A 37 27.68 -9.28 -25.49
N GLY A 38 27.90 -9.81 -26.71
CA GLY A 38 26.91 -10.61 -27.41
C GLY A 38 26.52 -11.88 -26.65
N TYR A 39 27.48 -12.59 -26.04
CA TYR A 39 27.19 -13.76 -25.21
C TYR A 39 26.45 -13.38 -23.91
N LEU A 40 26.79 -12.25 -23.28
CA LEU A 40 26.08 -11.74 -22.12
C LEU A 40 24.61 -11.43 -22.45
N LEU A 41 24.37 -10.68 -23.53
CA LEU A 41 23.02 -10.34 -24.00
C LEU A 41 22.24 -11.60 -24.38
N LEU A 42 22.89 -12.55 -25.05
CA LEU A 42 22.29 -13.83 -25.38
C LEU A 42 21.93 -14.62 -24.11
N GLY A 43 22.79 -14.64 -23.08
CA GLY A 43 22.48 -15.30 -21.81
C GLY A 43 21.30 -14.67 -21.07
N ALA A 44 21.17 -13.35 -21.12
CA ALA A 44 20.09 -12.59 -20.49
C ALA A 44 18.77 -12.60 -21.29
N PHE A 45 18.79 -13.10 -22.52
CA PHE A 45 17.64 -13.08 -23.41
C PHE A 45 16.52 -14.00 -22.90
N MET A 46 15.36 -13.40 -22.66
CA MET A 46 14.14 -14.04 -22.18
C MET A 46 13.12 -14.16 -23.31
N LEU A 47 12.48 -15.32 -23.41
CA LEU A 47 11.24 -15.48 -24.15
C LEU A 47 10.07 -15.61 -23.17
N ARG A 48 8.99 -14.84 -23.37
CA ARG A 48 7.76 -14.98 -22.57
C ARG A 48 6.77 -15.85 -23.34
N LEU A 49 6.38 -16.99 -22.77
CA LEU A 49 5.34 -17.87 -23.29
C LEU A 49 4.22 -17.97 -22.26
N ASN A 50 3.01 -17.54 -22.61
CA ASN A 50 1.84 -17.52 -21.71
C ASN A 50 2.14 -16.88 -20.35
N GLY A 51 2.90 -15.78 -20.35
CA GLY A 51 3.33 -15.10 -19.11
C GLY A 51 4.53 -15.73 -18.40
N PHE A 52 4.93 -16.96 -18.74
CA PHE A 52 6.07 -17.63 -18.13
C PHE A 52 7.40 -17.21 -18.81
N PRO A 53 8.36 -16.67 -18.04
CA PRO A 53 9.66 -16.26 -18.57
C PRO A 53 10.61 -17.44 -18.72
N LEU A 54 11.09 -17.70 -19.93
CA LEU A 54 12.04 -18.78 -20.24
C LEU A 54 13.41 -18.22 -20.62
N PRO A 55 14.52 -18.80 -20.12
CA PRO A 55 15.89 -18.38 -20.45
C PRO A 55 16.34 -18.95 -21.80
N LEU A 56 15.56 -18.65 -22.86
CA LEU A 56 15.76 -19.23 -24.18
C LEU A 56 17.14 -18.93 -24.75
N GLY A 57 17.68 -17.73 -24.50
CA GLY A 57 18.96 -17.36 -25.08
C GLY A 57 20.13 -18.18 -24.52
N TYR A 58 20.12 -18.52 -23.23
CA TYR A 58 21.10 -19.44 -22.67
C TYR A 58 20.93 -20.87 -23.20
N ALA A 59 19.69 -21.33 -23.41
CA ALA A 59 19.43 -22.62 -24.05
C ALA A 59 19.99 -22.68 -25.49
N LEU A 60 19.77 -21.62 -26.28
CA LEU A 60 20.35 -21.49 -27.62
C LEU A 60 21.88 -21.47 -27.60
N PHE A 61 22.49 -20.81 -26.61
CA PHE A 61 23.93 -20.84 -26.40
C PHE A 61 24.45 -22.27 -26.18
N LEU A 62 23.82 -23.05 -25.31
CA LEU A 62 24.19 -24.44 -25.04
C LEU A 62 24.05 -25.34 -26.28
N LEU A 63 22.94 -25.22 -27.02
CA LEU A 63 22.65 -26.08 -28.16
C LEU A 63 23.49 -25.74 -29.40
N LEU A 64 23.65 -24.46 -29.72
CA LEU A 64 24.20 -24.03 -31.02
C LEU A 64 25.66 -23.55 -30.95
N LEU A 65 26.09 -23.01 -29.80
CA LEU A 65 27.35 -22.27 -29.70
C LEU A 65 28.39 -22.96 -28.83
N GLN A 66 27.98 -23.71 -27.80
CA GLN A 66 28.85 -24.36 -26.83
C GLN A 66 29.58 -25.59 -27.39
N ALA A 67 28.99 -26.31 -28.36
CA ALA A 67 29.56 -27.54 -28.93
C ALA A 67 30.76 -27.29 -29.87
N LYS A 68 30.94 -26.05 -30.36
CA LYS A 68 31.99 -25.73 -31.33
C LYS A 68 33.32 -25.38 -30.64
N PRO A 69 34.46 -26.01 -31.00
CA PRO A 69 35.76 -25.62 -30.48
C PRO A 69 36.09 -24.19 -30.94
N LYS A 70 36.36 -23.29 -29.98
CA LYS A 70 36.58 -21.87 -30.24
C LYS A 70 37.62 -21.29 -29.28
N PRO A 71 38.42 -20.31 -29.74
CA PRO A 71 39.29 -19.54 -28.86
C PRO A 71 38.48 -18.89 -27.73
N ASN A 72 39.07 -18.79 -26.53
CA ASN A 72 38.43 -18.21 -25.34
C ASN A 72 37.04 -18.80 -25.00
N ARG A 73 36.81 -20.11 -25.26
CA ARG A 73 35.53 -20.78 -24.97
C ARG A 73 35.07 -20.58 -23.53
N ALA A 74 35.98 -20.71 -22.56
CA ALA A 74 35.68 -20.52 -21.15
C ALA A 74 35.15 -19.10 -20.87
N ALA A 75 35.77 -18.05 -21.42
CA ALA A 75 35.31 -16.68 -21.23
C ALA A 75 33.93 -16.44 -21.86
N LYS A 76 33.67 -16.98 -23.06
CA LYS A 76 32.37 -16.89 -23.74
C LYS A 76 31.27 -17.61 -22.96
N HIS A 77 31.58 -18.78 -22.39
CA HIS A 77 30.68 -19.50 -21.50
C HIS A 77 30.38 -18.72 -20.22
N SER A 78 31.41 -18.16 -19.57
CA SER A 78 31.21 -17.30 -18.40
C SER A 78 30.35 -16.07 -18.71
N ALA A 79 30.50 -15.47 -19.89
CA ALA A 79 29.66 -14.34 -20.31
C ALA A 79 28.20 -14.75 -20.50
N ALA A 80 27.94 -15.87 -21.18
CA ALA A 80 26.57 -16.40 -21.33
C ALA A 80 25.95 -16.78 -19.98
N PHE A 81 26.73 -17.38 -19.09
CA PHE A 81 26.28 -17.72 -17.74
C PHE A 81 26.01 -16.48 -16.87
N ALA A 82 26.84 -15.44 -16.96
CA ALA A 82 26.59 -14.16 -16.29
C ALA A 82 25.29 -13.52 -16.79
N GLY A 83 25.00 -13.61 -18.09
CA GLY A 83 23.73 -13.17 -18.66
C GLY A 83 22.53 -13.92 -18.06
N LEU A 84 22.64 -15.25 -17.91
CA LEU A 84 21.62 -16.06 -17.25
C LEU A 84 21.40 -15.67 -15.78
N LEU A 85 22.48 -15.37 -15.05
CA LEU A 85 22.36 -14.88 -13.67
C LEU A 85 21.64 -13.52 -13.61
N LEU A 86 21.94 -12.61 -14.54
CA LEU A 86 21.23 -11.34 -14.66
C LEU A 86 19.74 -11.56 -14.95
N PHE A 87 19.39 -12.53 -15.79
CA PHE A 87 17.99 -12.92 -16.02
C PHE A 87 17.29 -13.39 -14.73
N PHE A 88 17.94 -14.22 -13.89
CA PHE A 88 17.33 -14.62 -12.62
C PHE A 88 17.22 -13.47 -11.64
N LEU A 89 18.19 -12.56 -11.62
CA LEU A 89 18.14 -11.34 -10.81
C LEU A 89 16.96 -10.45 -11.22
N THR A 90 16.70 -10.27 -12.52
CA THR A 90 15.54 -9.47 -12.96
C THR A 90 14.20 -10.10 -12.61
N LEU A 91 14.14 -11.41 -12.42
CA LEU A 91 12.96 -12.11 -11.92
C LEU A 91 12.80 -12.00 -10.39
N ALA A 92 13.91 -12.03 -9.66
CA ALA A 92 13.90 -11.99 -8.20
C ALA A 92 13.72 -10.58 -7.63
N LEU A 93 14.20 -9.55 -8.34
CA LEU A 93 14.17 -8.16 -7.86
C LEU A 93 12.76 -7.65 -7.54
N PRO A 94 11.72 -7.83 -8.39
CA PRO A 94 10.38 -7.39 -8.06
C PRO A 94 9.83 -8.05 -6.79
N ALA A 95 10.09 -9.34 -6.60
CA ALA A 95 9.66 -10.06 -5.40
C ALA A 95 10.42 -9.59 -4.14
N ALA A 96 11.70 -9.27 -4.28
CA ALA A 96 12.51 -8.70 -3.20
C ALA A 96 12.06 -7.28 -2.85
N GLU A 97 11.70 -6.46 -3.84
CA GLU A 97 11.15 -5.11 -3.65
C GLU A 97 9.80 -5.18 -2.94
N GLN A 98 8.88 -6.06 -3.37
CA GLN A 98 7.61 -6.29 -2.69
C GLN A 98 7.82 -6.72 -1.24
N GLY A 99 8.69 -7.70 -0.99
CA GLY A 99 8.99 -8.14 0.39
C GLY A 99 9.64 -7.06 1.26
N TRP A 100 10.37 -6.10 0.66
CA TRP A 100 10.90 -4.95 1.39
C TRP A 100 9.84 -3.87 1.65
N LEU A 101 9.00 -3.58 0.65
CA LEU A 101 7.92 -2.59 0.72
C LEU A 101 6.82 -3.02 1.69
N GLU A 102 6.42 -4.30 1.64
CA GLU A 102 5.36 -4.89 2.47
C GLU A 102 5.81 -5.23 3.89
N ARG A 103 7.04 -4.85 4.27
CA ARG A 103 7.56 -5.11 5.60
C ARG A 103 6.77 -4.35 6.66
N GLU A 104 6.22 -5.10 7.61
CA GLU A 104 5.57 -4.53 8.78
C GLU A 104 6.56 -3.66 9.58
N ARG A 105 6.15 -2.45 9.90
CA ARG A 105 6.90 -1.55 10.80
C ARG A 105 6.13 -1.43 12.10
N SER A 106 6.80 -1.77 13.20
CA SER A 106 6.26 -1.58 14.54
C SER A 106 6.74 -0.23 15.08
N TYR A 107 5.80 0.62 15.47
CA TYR A 107 6.08 1.88 16.14
C TYR A 107 5.65 1.78 17.60
N PRO A 108 6.48 2.19 18.57
CA PRO A 108 6.03 2.29 19.95
C PRO A 108 4.94 3.35 20.01
N VAL A 109 3.86 3.04 20.73
CA VAL A 109 2.76 3.97 20.95
C VAL A 109 2.55 4.14 22.42
N GLU A 110 2.50 5.40 22.85
CA GLU A 110 2.36 5.78 24.25
C GLU A 110 0.90 6.05 24.64
N ALA A 111 0.00 6.18 23.66
CA ALA A 111 -1.40 6.55 23.85
C ALA A 111 -2.27 5.38 24.33
N ALA A 112 -2.26 5.08 25.62
CA ALA A 112 -3.23 4.15 26.22
C ALA A 112 -4.65 4.76 26.31
N GLN A 113 -4.76 6.08 26.19
CA GLN A 113 -5.98 6.87 26.37
C GLN A 113 -6.28 7.70 25.12
N ILE A 114 -7.57 7.89 24.84
CA ILE A 114 -8.09 8.70 23.72
C ILE A 114 -7.55 10.14 23.75
N SER A 115 -7.33 10.68 24.95
CA SER A 115 -6.80 12.03 25.18
C SER A 115 -5.34 12.22 24.75
N GLN A 116 -4.60 11.12 24.57
CA GLN A 116 -3.19 11.11 24.20
C GLN A 116 -2.97 10.75 22.73
N LEU A 117 -4.04 10.41 21.99
CA LEU A 117 -3.96 9.88 20.65
C LEU A 117 -3.90 11.01 19.61
N SER A 118 -2.74 11.24 19.00
CA SER A 118 -2.60 12.20 17.89
C SER A 118 -2.55 11.47 16.55
N LEU A 119 -3.72 11.23 15.96
CA LEU A 119 -3.84 10.52 14.69
C LEU A 119 -3.12 11.22 13.53
N GLN A 120 -3.11 12.55 13.52
CA GLN A 120 -2.43 13.34 12.51
C GLN A 120 -0.90 13.21 12.64
N ASP A 121 -0.35 13.38 13.84
CA ASP A 121 1.09 13.26 14.06
C ASP A 121 1.58 11.84 13.78
N ASP A 122 0.80 10.83 14.17
CA ASP A 122 1.08 9.43 13.87
C ASP A 122 1.05 9.18 12.36
N TRP A 123 0.08 9.76 11.63
CA TRP A 123 0.01 9.66 10.18
C TRP A 123 1.22 10.31 9.49
N GLU A 124 1.62 11.51 9.90
CA GLU A 124 2.83 12.18 9.40
C GLU A 124 4.08 11.31 9.63
N ARG A 125 4.17 10.67 10.80
CA ARG A 125 5.27 9.77 11.15
C ARG A 125 5.28 8.49 10.31
N PHE A 126 4.11 7.94 9.99
CA PHE A 126 3.98 6.69 9.22
C PHE A 126 4.19 6.90 7.72
N LYS A 127 3.69 8.00 7.17
CA LYS A 127 3.77 8.31 5.73
C LYS A 127 5.19 8.70 5.30
N GLY A 128 5.98 9.30 6.20
CA GLY A 128 7.37 9.68 5.96
C GLY A 128 7.55 10.65 4.79
N GLU A 129 8.73 10.67 4.16
CA GLU A 129 9.05 11.58 3.05
C GLU A 129 8.37 11.22 1.71
N ASP A 130 7.76 10.03 1.61
CA ASP A 130 7.25 9.48 0.35
C ASP A 130 5.85 10.00 -0.04
N ALA A 131 5.11 10.62 0.90
CA ALA A 131 3.74 11.07 0.74
C ALA A 131 3.66 12.62 0.84
N ALA A 132 4.00 13.29 -0.25
CA ALA A 132 3.98 14.76 -0.35
C ALA A 132 2.66 15.30 -0.97
N SER A 133 1.61 14.49 -1.04
CA SER A 133 0.39 14.82 -1.79
C SER A 133 -0.82 14.97 -0.88
N SER A 134 -1.60 16.03 -1.07
CA SER A 134 -2.90 16.28 -0.44
C SER A 134 -4.02 15.35 -0.96
N GLU A 135 -3.68 14.34 -1.78
CA GLU A 135 -4.62 13.42 -2.42
C GLU A 135 -4.82 12.11 -1.65
N ASP A 136 -4.23 11.95 -0.48
CA ASP A 136 -4.37 10.76 0.36
C ASP A 136 -5.84 10.54 0.74
N ARG A 137 -6.37 9.33 0.50
CA ARG A 137 -7.78 9.00 0.75
C ARG A 137 -7.93 7.97 1.86
N LEU A 138 -8.78 8.27 2.84
CA LEU A 138 -9.16 7.34 3.88
C LEU A 138 -10.11 6.28 3.29
N GLU A 139 -9.72 5.01 3.36
CA GLU A 139 -10.52 3.87 2.90
C GLU A 139 -11.27 3.21 4.05
N ARG A 140 -10.68 3.18 5.23
CA ARG A 140 -11.28 2.58 6.41
C ARG A 140 -10.82 3.32 7.64
N PHE A 141 -11.73 3.52 8.57
CA PHE A 141 -11.41 3.95 9.92
C PHE A 141 -12.36 3.26 10.87
N GLU A 142 -11.77 2.57 11.84
CA GLU A 142 -12.44 1.86 12.90
C GLU A 142 -11.69 2.15 14.19
N PHE A 143 -12.39 2.69 15.17
CA PHE A 143 -11.80 3.03 16.45
C PHE A 143 -12.69 2.55 17.59
N VAL A 144 -12.11 1.74 18.47
CA VAL A 144 -12.79 1.08 19.59
C VAL A 144 -12.14 1.49 20.89
N TYR A 145 -12.96 1.96 21.83
CA TYR A 145 -12.52 2.42 23.14
C TYR A 145 -13.58 2.11 24.20
N ASP A 146 -13.17 2.07 25.46
CA ASP A 146 -14.08 1.87 26.59
C ASP A 146 -14.61 3.19 27.15
N ARG A 147 -15.52 3.11 28.12
CA ARG A 147 -16.08 4.29 28.81
C ARG A 147 -15.06 5.13 29.57
N SER A 148 -13.91 4.56 29.94
CA SER A 148 -12.84 5.32 30.60
C SER A 148 -12.03 6.16 29.61
N GLY A 149 -12.25 5.96 28.31
CA GLY A 149 -11.45 6.54 27.24
C GLY A 149 -10.22 5.69 26.89
N ALA A 150 -10.06 4.51 27.49
CA ALA A 150 -8.96 3.63 27.16
C ALA A 150 -9.16 3.08 25.75
N VAL A 151 -8.11 3.21 24.93
CA VAL A 151 -8.14 2.68 23.57
C VAL A 151 -8.07 1.16 23.66
N ILE A 152 -8.99 0.47 22.97
CA ILE A 152 -8.97 -0.98 22.84
C ILE A 152 -8.34 -1.35 21.50
N GLN A 153 -8.76 -0.69 20.43
CA GLN A 153 -8.31 -0.97 19.08
C GLN A 153 -8.47 0.28 18.20
N LEU A 154 -7.50 0.53 17.33
CA LEU A 154 -7.65 1.49 16.24
C LEU A 154 -7.13 0.83 14.96
N ASN A 155 -7.96 0.81 13.92
CA ASN A 155 -7.60 0.29 12.61
C ASN A 155 -8.01 1.31 11.56
N TYR A 156 -7.04 1.78 10.77
CA TYR A 156 -7.36 2.63 9.63
C TYR A 156 -6.50 2.29 8.42
N ALA A 157 -7.06 2.54 7.25
CA ALA A 157 -6.40 2.33 5.98
C ALA A 157 -6.45 3.59 5.13
N VAL A 158 -5.29 4.02 4.65
CA VAL A 158 -5.13 5.19 3.79
C VAL A 158 -4.52 4.76 2.47
N ASN A 159 -5.14 5.16 1.37
CA ASN A 159 -4.55 5.02 0.05
C ASN A 159 -3.79 6.30 -0.30
N VAL A 160 -2.54 6.13 -0.72
CA VAL A 160 -1.60 7.19 -1.07
C VAL A 160 -1.26 7.04 -2.54
N TRP A 161 -1.45 8.12 -3.31
CA TRP A 161 -1.03 8.21 -4.70
C TRP A 161 0.23 9.06 -4.80
N SER A 162 1.26 8.45 -5.36
CA SER A 162 2.53 9.12 -5.65
C SER A 162 2.86 8.92 -7.12
N GLY A 163 3.69 9.80 -7.69
CA GLY A 163 4.18 9.66 -9.06
C GLY A 163 4.90 8.32 -9.33
N ASN A 164 5.30 7.63 -8.25
CA ASN A 164 5.96 6.32 -8.28
C ASN A 164 5.01 5.13 -8.09
N GLY A 165 3.69 5.33 -7.99
CA GLY A 165 2.69 4.27 -7.83
C GLY A 165 1.64 4.59 -6.76
N SER A 166 0.69 3.68 -6.60
CA SER A 166 -0.32 3.74 -5.53
C SER A 166 0.02 2.73 -4.42
N TYR A 167 -0.12 3.18 -3.17
CA TYR A 167 0.18 2.38 -1.98
C TYR A 167 -1.00 2.43 -1.03
N ARG A 168 -1.25 1.33 -0.33
CA ARG A 168 -2.19 1.28 0.79
C ARG A 168 -1.41 1.15 2.09
N TYR A 169 -1.55 2.13 2.96
CA TYR A 169 -1.09 2.03 4.34
C TYR A 169 -2.21 1.43 5.18
N GLN A 170 -1.94 0.33 5.87
CA GLN A 170 -2.82 -0.26 6.85
C GLN A 170 -2.15 -0.09 8.22
N VAL A 171 -2.86 0.59 9.12
CA VAL A 171 -2.40 0.87 10.47
C VAL A 171 -3.29 0.12 11.44
N GLU A 172 -2.68 -0.76 12.22
CA GLU A 172 -3.33 -1.47 13.32
C GLU A 172 -2.66 -1.08 14.63
N TYR A 173 -3.42 -0.38 15.47
CA TYR A 173 -3.00 -0.02 16.80
C TYR A 173 -3.62 -0.97 17.83
N ALA A 174 -2.74 -1.67 18.54
CA ALA A 174 -3.08 -2.59 19.61
C ALA A 174 -2.36 -2.15 20.90
N PRO A 175 -2.98 -1.29 21.72
CA PRO A 175 -2.36 -0.75 22.94
C PRO A 175 -1.88 -1.83 23.91
N GLU A 176 -2.55 -2.98 23.99
CA GLU A 176 -2.11 -4.13 24.79
C GLU A 176 -0.71 -4.64 24.41
N LYS A 177 -0.34 -4.49 23.14
CA LYS A 177 0.97 -4.90 22.62
C LYS A 177 2.02 -3.78 22.72
N GLY A 178 1.62 -2.56 23.10
CA GLY A 178 2.49 -1.38 23.22
C GLY A 178 3.05 -0.86 21.89
N HIS A 179 2.48 -1.27 20.76
CA HIS A 179 2.95 -0.84 19.45
C HIS A 179 1.81 -0.76 18.42
N ALA A 180 1.99 0.12 17.43
CA ALA A 180 1.22 0.15 16.19
C ALA A 180 1.98 -0.63 15.12
N VAL A 181 1.26 -1.47 14.38
CA VAL A 181 1.76 -2.18 13.20
C VAL A 181 1.30 -1.40 11.97
N VAL A 182 2.27 -0.97 11.17
CA VAL A 182 2.03 -0.28 9.90
C VAL A 182 2.51 -1.17 8.77
N GLN A 183 1.58 -1.50 7.87
CA GLN A 183 1.87 -2.26 6.65
C GLN A 183 1.68 -1.37 5.43
N ARG A 184 2.66 -1.34 4.53
CA ARG A 184 2.58 -0.63 3.25
C ARG A 184 2.43 -1.65 2.13
N LEU A 185 1.24 -1.72 1.55
CA LEU A 185 0.91 -2.65 0.48
C LEU A 185 1.01 -1.93 -0.87
N GLY A 186 1.84 -2.47 -1.77
CA GLY A 186 1.89 -1.99 -3.15
C GLY A 186 0.60 -2.34 -3.88
N ARG A 187 0.06 -1.41 -4.67
CA ARG A 187 -1.14 -1.66 -5.48
C ARG A 187 -0.76 -1.72 -6.95
N ASP A 188 -0.91 -2.89 -7.55
CA ASP A 188 -0.75 -3.08 -8.99
C ASP A 188 -1.95 -2.45 -9.71
N GLY A 189 -1.88 -1.15 -10.02
CA GLY A 189 -2.93 -0.49 -10.80
C GLY A 189 -2.83 1.02 -10.82
N GLY A 190 -2.56 1.58 -12.02
CA GLY A 190 -2.73 3.00 -12.34
C GLY A 190 -4.20 3.38 -12.49
N GLY A 191 -5.02 3.04 -11.50
CA GLY A 191 -6.39 3.54 -11.40
C GLY A 191 -6.39 4.98 -10.87
N SER A 192 -7.35 5.78 -11.33
CA SER A 192 -7.64 7.08 -10.71
C SER A 192 -7.84 6.91 -9.20
N PRO A 193 -7.51 7.92 -8.38
CA PRO A 193 -7.89 7.91 -6.98
C PRO A 193 -9.40 7.65 -6.89
N PRO A 194 -9.85 6.63 -6.13
CA PRO A 194 -11.25 6.43 -5.84
C PRO A 194 -11.77 7.67 -5.11
N ASP A 195 -13.04 7.96 -5.34
CA ASP A 195 -13.75 8.96 -4.54
C ASP A 195 -13.66 8.54 -3.07
N GLY A 196 -13.29 9.49 -2.21
CA GLY A 196 -13.08 9.22 -0.80
C GLY A 196 -12.76 10.49 -0.03
N LEU A 197 -12.88 10.44 1.30
CA LEU A 197 -12.52 11.56 2.15
C LEU A 197 -11.00 11.74 2.18
N SER A 198 -10.54 12.99 2.19
CA SER A 198 -9.12 13.27 2.44
C SER A 198 -8.73 12.69 3.79
N ALA A 199 -7.71 11.84 3.81
CA ALA A 199 -7.22 11.22 5.04
C ALA A 199 -6.73 12.29 6.01
N GLU A 200 -5.95 13.26 5.51
CA GLU A 200 -5.47 14.39 6.30
C GLU A 200 -6.63 15.15 6.95
N LEU A 201 -7.67 15.49 6.18
CA LEU A 201 -8.82 16.23 6.67
C LEU A 201 -9.59 15.49 7.78
N VAL A 202 -9.76 14.17 7.62
CA VAL A 202 -10.49 13.35 8.61
C VAL A 202 -9.64 13.16 9.86
N LEU A 203 -8.36 12.82 9.72
CA LEU A 203 -7.46 12.59 10.85
C LEU A 203 -7.17 13.89 11.62
N GLU A 204 -7.12 15.04 10.94
CA GLU A 204 -7.02 16.37 11.58
C GLU A 204 -8.30 16.71 12.36
N ARG A 205 -9.48 16.32 11.87
CA ARG A 205 -10.76 16.59 12.55
C ARG A 205 -11.03 15.66 13.73
N LEU A 206 -10.56 14.41 13.67
CA LEU A 206 -10.69 13.41 14.74
C LEU A 206 -9.68 13.63 15.87
N ARG A 207 -9.66 14.86 16.41
CA ARG A 207 -8.78 15.23 17.52
C ARG A 207 -9.23 14.57 18.82
N PRO A 208 -8.31 14.39 19.80
CA PRO A 208 -8.64 13.86 21.11
C PRO A 208 -9.88 14.48 21.76
N GLU A 209 -10.06 15.79 21.61
CA GLU A 209 -11.18 16.53 22.21
C GLU A 209 -12.51 16.13 21.56
N VAL A 210 -12.54 16.04 20.23
CA VAL A 210 -13.72 15.62 19.47
C VAL A 210 -14.06 14.17 19.78
N LEU A 211 -13.05 13.30 19.79
CA LEU A 211 -13.20 11.89 20.13
C LEU A 211 -13.72 11.69 21.57
N ALA A 212 -13.31 12.54 22.51
CA ALA A 212 -13.82 12.55 23.88
C ALA A 212 -15.27 13.06 23.96
N GLU A 213 -15.67 14.03 23.14
CA GLU A 213 -17.05 14.52 23.05
C GLU A 213 -18.00 13.51 22.40
N LEU A 214 -17.49 12.65 21.52
CA LEU A 214 -18.23 11.54 20.91
C LEU A 214 -18.50 10.38 21.88
N ALA A 215 -17.95 10.44 23.10
CA ALA A 215 -18.33 9.52 24.16
C ALA A 215 -19.84 9.64 24.46
N PRO A 216 -20.56 8.52 24.59
CA PRO A 216 -22.01 8.48 24.68
C PRO A 216 -22.46 9.24 25.92
N ALA A 217 -23.57 9.95 25.76
CA ALA A 217 -24.29 10.50 26.90
C ALA A 217 -24.55 9.39 27.93
N PRO A 218 -24.44 9.68 29.25
CA PRO A 218 -24.49 8.69 30.33
C PRO A 218 -25.81 7.89 30.43
N GLU A 219 -26.83 8.21 29.63
CA GLU A 219 -28.14 7.56 29.64
C GLU A 219 -28.21 6.20 28.93
N ARG A 220 -27.17 5.77 28.20
CA ARG A 220 -27.10 4.41 27.60
C ARG A 220 -26.17 3.51 28.42
N ALA A 221 -26.61 3.17 29.63
CA ALA A 221 -25.86 2.45 30.65
C ALA A 221 -25.44 1.00 30.33
N ASP A 222 -25.81 0.47 29.16
CA ASP A 222 -25.64 -0.95 28.80
C ASP A 222 -24.46 -1.25 27.86
N ALA A 223 -23.83 -0.23 27.28
CA ALA A 223 -22.71 -0.39 26.33
C ALA A 223 -21.38 -0.05 27.00
N ASP A 224 -20.52 -1.04 27.24
CA ASP A 224 -19.22 -0.81 27.91
C ASP A 224 -18.14 -0.35 26.93
N ARG A 225 -18.41 -0.47 25.63
CA ARG A 225 -17.48 -0.16 24.54
C ARG A 225 -18.17 0.64 23.45
N LEU A 226 -17.37 1.45 22.77
CA LEU A 226 -17.80 2.32 21.68
C LEU A 226 -16.99 2.03 20.46
N ARG A 227 -17.66 1.96 19.32
CA ARG A 227 -17.06 1.75 18.00
C ARG A 227 -17.41 2.93 17.12
N LEU A 228 -16.38 3.62 16.66
CA LEU A 228 -16.41 4.72 15.71
C LEU A 228 -16.03 4.18 14.33
N GLU A 229 -16.88 4.42 13.34
CA GLU A 229 -16.58 4.11 11.94
C GLU A 229 -16.71 5.36 11.08
N VAL A 230 -15.74 5.56 10.17
CA VAL A 230 -15.88 6.50 9.07
C VAL A 230 -16.15 5.67 7.81
N PRO A 231 -17.43 5.49 7.43
CA PRO A 231 -17.76 4.74 6.24
C PRO A 231 -17.24 5.46 5.00
N THR A 232 -16.66 4.69 4.07
CA THR A 232 -16.40 5.20 2.72
C THR A 232 -17.73 5.53 2.06
N MET A 233 -17.96 6.82 1.84
CA MET A 233 -19.07 7.31 1.03
C MET A 233 -18.64 7.35 -0.43
N TRP A 234 -19.38 6.61 -1.26
CA TRP A 234 -19.25 6.67 -2.70
C TRP A 234 -20.20 7.71 -3.25
N PHE A 235 -19.71 8.56 -4.16
CA PHE A 235 -20.54 9.54 -4.84
C PHE A 235 -20.77 9.07 -6.28
N ALA A 236 -22.00 8.67 -6.61
CA ALA A 236 -22.37 8.31 -7.98
C ALA A 236 -23.55 9.18 -8.40
N ASN A 237 -23.45 9.88 -9.54
CA ASN A 237 -24.54 10.70 -10.10
C ASN A 237 -25.16 11.72 -9.12
N GLY A 238 -24.35 12.33 -8.25
CA GLY A 238 -24.83 13.28 -7.24
C GLY A 238 -25.49 12.63 -6.01
N THR A 239 -25.44 11.30 -5.89
CA THR A 239 -25.90 10.57 -4.71
C THR A 239 -24.71 10.07 -3.90
N ALA A 240 -24.68 10.42 -2.62
CA ALA A 240 -23.78 9.81 -1.64
C ALA A 240 -24.39 8.49 -1.18
N SER A 241 -23.78 7.37 -1.54
CA SER A 241 -24.10 6.07 -0.97
C SER A 241 -23.05 5.72 0.06
N LEU A 242 -23.50 5.51 1.29
CA LEU A 242 -22.75 4.69 2.22
C LEU A 242 -22.64 3.30 1.57
N ASP A 243 -21.48 2.65 1.66
CA ASP A 243 -21.36 1.21 1.38
C ASP A 243 -21.23 0.46 2.71
N PRO A 244 -22.33 0.03 3.34
CA PRO A 244 -22.26 -0.81 4.51
C PRO A 244 -22.74 -2.18 4.05
N LYS A 245 -21.93 -2.92 3.29
CA LYS A 245 -22.12 -4.36 3.04
C LYS A 245 -23.61 -4.78 2.91
N GLY A 246 -24.39 -4.09 2.06
CA GLY A 246 -25.80 -4.43 1.79
C GLY A 246 -26.91 -3.54 2.35
N PHE A 247 -26.65 -2.39 2.98
CA PHE A 247 -27.70 -1.43 3.33
C PHE A 247 -27.88 -0.35 2.24
N GLN A 248 -29.10 -0.22 1.68
CA GLN A 248 -29.43 0.92 0.81
C GLN A 248 -29.57 2.20 1.64
N PRO A 249 -29.00 3.33 1.23
CA PRO A 249 -29.19 4.59 1.94
C PRO A 249 -30.66 5.04 1.79
N ALA A 250 -31.38 5.13 2.91
CA ALA A 250 -32.79 5.56 2.95
C ALA A 250 -32.96 7.04 3.33
N PHE A 251 -31.86 7.76 3.59
CA PHE A 251 -31.90 9.11 4.17
C PHE A 251 -30.78 10.02 3.64
N ARG A 252 -31.10 11.31 3.49
CA ARG A 252 -30.23 12.48 3.33
C ARG A 252 -29.99 13.07 4.73
N ILE A 253 -28.82 13.64 4.98
CA ILE A 253 -28.58 14.44 6.18
C ILE A 253 -28.20 15.85 5.74
N GLY A 254 -28.96 16.84 6.19
CA GLY A 254 -28.78 18.27 5.88
C GLY A 254 -27.54 18.87 6.53
N HIS A 255 -27.15 20.06 6.08
CA HIS A 255 -26.01 20.82 6.62
C HIS A 255 -26.17 21.21 8.10
N ASP A 256 -27.37 21.11 8.64
CA ASP A 256 -27.77 21.36 10.02
C ASP A 256 -27.95 20.07 10.86
N GLY A 257 -27.70 18.91 10.27
CA GLY A 257 -27.86 17.60 10.93
C GLY A 257 -29.26 17.01 10.87
N GLU A 258 -30.21 17.61 10.13
CA GLU A 258 -31.54 17.00 9.96
C GLU A 258 -31.49 15.79 9.02
N VAL A 259 -32.07 14.66 9.46
CA VAL A 259 -32.15 13.42 8.69
C VAL A 259 -33.49 13.38 7.94
N GLU A 260 -33.45 13.52 6.61
CA GLU A 260 -34.62 13.51 5.73
C GLU A 260 -34.65 12.24 4.86
N PRO A 261 -35.79 11.58 4.63
CA PRO A 261 -35.89 10.48 3.66
C PRO A 261 -35.70 11.01 2.23
N LEU A 262 -34.87 10.36 1.40
CA LEU A 262 -34.51 10.83 0.06
C LEU A 262 -35.71 10.91 -0.91
N PRO A 263 -36.09 12.09 -1.43
CA PRO A 263 -36.90 12.22 -2.63
C PRO A 263 -35.98 12.28 -3.87
N ASN A 264 -36.39 11.63 -4.96
CA ASN A 264 -35.68 11.56 -6.25
C ASN A 264 -35.31 12.94 -6.86
N VAL A 265 -34.12 13.51 -6.64
CA VAL A 265 -33.43 14.57 -7.45
C VAL A 265 -31.93 14.59 -7.01
N ALA A 266 -30.84 14.59 -7.79
CA ALA A 266 -30.39 15.22 -9.05
C ALA A 266 -29.70 16.60 -8.94
N GLU A 267 -28.86 16.86 -7.93
CA GLU A 267 -27.81 17.92 -7.96
C GLU A 267 -26.55 17.53 -7.13
N PRO A 268 -25.33 18.01 -7.46
CA PRO A 268 -24.08 17.63 -6.78
C PRO A 268 -23.79 18.51 -5.55
N TYR A 269 -23.32 17.91 -4.44
CA TYR A 269 -22.98 18.60 -3.19
C TYR A 269 -21.53 18.38 -2.73
N GLU A 270 -21.03 19.32 -1.92
CA GLU A 270 -19.73 19.30 -1.24
C GLU A 270 -19.63 18.11 -0.25
N THR A 271 -18.46 17.47 -0.23
CA THR A 271 -18.13 16.31 0.62
C THR A 271 -18.24 16.64 2.11
N THR A 272 -19.35 16.27 2.75
CA THR A 272 -19.47 16.25 4.22
C THR A 272 -19.02 14.88 4.73
N ALA A 273 -18.15 14.84 5.74
CA ALA A 273 -17.77 13.58 6.39
C ALA A 273 -18.80 13.22 7.47
N ALA A 274 -19.20 11.96 7.53
CA ALA A 274 -20.06 11.44 8.59
C ALA A 274 -19.30 10.43 9.43
N VAL A 275 -19.31 10.59 10.75
CA VAL A 275 -18.81 9.63 11.71
C VAL A 275 -20.00 8.89 12.31
N VAL A 276 -19.92 7.57 12.32
CA VAL A 276 -20.96 6.70 12.87
C VAL A 276 -20.47 6.12 14.19
N VAL A 277 -21.20 6.37 15.27
CA VAL A 277 -20.89 5.88 16.62
C VAL A 277 -21.87 4.78 17.00
N TYR A 278 -21.34 3.62 17.35
CA TYR A 278 -22.10 2.50 17.89
C TYR A 278 -21.73 2.27 19.35
N GLY A 279 -22.73 2.12 20.22
CA GLY A 279 -22.55 1.56 21.55
C GLY A 279 -22.72 0.05 21.49
N CYS A 280 -21.70 -0.72 21.89
CA CYS A 280 -21.70 -2.18 21.77
C CYS A 280 -21.40 -2.86 23.10
N ARG A 281 -22.04 -4.01 23.35
CA ARG A 281 -21.60 -4.93 24.44
C ARG A 281 -20.37 -5.74 24.03
N ASP A 282 -20.32 -6.15 22.77
CA ASP A 282 -19.18 -6.83 22.15
C ASP A 282 -18.84 -6.14 20.82
N PRO A 283 -17.65 -5.53 20.67
CA PRO A 283 -17.26 -4.80 19.47
C PRO A 283 -16.89 -5.73 18.30
N GLU A 284 -16.61 -7.01 18.55
CA GLU A 284 -16.32 -7.99 17.49
C GLU A 284 -17.60 -8.49 16.81
N LEU A 285 -18.75 -8.40 17.50
CA LEU A 285 -20.05 -8.86 17.03
C LEU A 285 -21.00 -7.68 16.83
N PHE A 286 -21.22 -7.30 15.56
CA PHE A 286 -22.17 -6.25 15.18
C PHE A 286 -23.60 -6.51 15.68
N GLU A 287 -23.98 -7.78 15.90
CA GLU A 287 -25.28 -8.20 16.43
C GLU A 287 -25.57 -7.69 17.86
N GLY A 288 -24.57 -7.15 18.58
CA GLY A 288 -24.69 -6.61 19.94
C GLY A 288 -24.62 -5.07 20.05
N CYS A 289 -24.65 -4.35 18.92
CA CYS A 289 -24.54 -2.90 18.89
C CYS A 289 -25.91 -2.20 18.82
N SER A 290 -26.06 -1.10 19.58
CA SER A 290 -27.26 -0.24 19.54
C SER A 290 -27.32 0.58 18.25
N ALA A 291 -28.50 1.18 17.97
CA ALA A 291 -28.68 2.08 16.83
C ALA A 291 -27.60 3.18 16.77
N PRO A 292 -27.02 3.43 15.58
CA PRO A 292 -25.92 4.38 15.43
C PRO A 292 -26.35 5.82 15.76
N ALA A 293 -25.42 6.58 16.34
CA ALA A 293 -25.46 8.04 16.34
C ALA A 293 -24.59 8.56 15.19
N TYR A 294 -25.08 9.56 14.45
CA TYR A 294 -24.37 10.15 13.32
C TYR A 294 -23.88 11.54 13.71
N TYR A 295 -22.61 11.82 13.42
CA TYR A 295 -21.99 13.13 13.63
C TYR A 295 -21.43 13.62 12.30
N LEU A 296 -21.82 14.81 11.88
CA LEU A 296 -21.34 15.44 10.64
C LEU A 296 -20.22 16.44 10.93
N PHE A 297 -19.27 16.56 10.00
CA PHE A 297 -18.12 17.46 10.07
C PHE A 297 -17.83 18.18 8.75
#